data_AF-A0A2N7CB02-F1
#
_entry.id   AF-A0A2N7CB02-F1
#
_cell.length_a   1.000
_cell.length_b   1.000
_cell.length_c   1.000
_cell.angle_alpha   90.00
_cell.angle_beta   90.00
_cell.angle_gamma   90.00
#
_symmetry.space_group_name_H-M   'P 1'
#
loop_
_entity.id
_entity.type
_entity.pdbx_description
1 polymer ?
#
loop_
_entity_poly.entity_id
_entity_poly.type
_entity_poly.pdbx_seq_one_letter_code
_entity_poly.pdbx_strand_id
1 'polypeptide(L)'
;MEQITIRIDWKLKSPNNYFLFFNCQTKLIDTFRELHDGKLAFQGNRAIVLNLTEPLPKAPIKQCLELALTYQQRKHLPLLGA
;
A
#
# COMPACT_ATOMS: atom_id res chain seq x y z
N MET A 1 1.05 18.41 11.89
CA MET A 1 0.87 17.87 10.53
C MET A 1 1.69 16.59 10.42
N GLU A 2 1.09 15.42 10.67
CA GLU A 2 1.82 14.16 10.55
C GLU A 2 1.65 13.59 9.13
N GLN A 3 2.76 13.48 8.39
CA GLN A 3 2.78 12.81 7.09
C GLN A 3 2.68 11.29 7.27
N ILE A 4 2.09 10.60 6.30
CA ILE A 4 2.18 9.14 6.23
C ILE A 4 3.55 8.75 5.73
N THR A 5 4.27 8.00 6.54
CA THR A 5 5.55 7.39 6.15
C THR A 5 5.30 6.07 5.44
N ILE A 6 5.70 6.00 4.17
CA ILE A 6 5.72 4.77 3.38
C ILE A 6 7.11 4.17 3.51
N ARG A 7 7.19 2.88 3.83
CA ARG A 7 8.48 2.17 3.97
C ARG A 7 8.59 1.07 2.94
N ILE A 8 9.81 0.79 2.50
CA ILE A 8 10.12 -0.36 1.66
C ILE A 8 11.06 -1.28 2.44
N ASP A 9 10.83 -2.59 2.36
CA ASP A 9 11.70 -3.58 2.98
C ASP A 9 11.75 -4.85 2.14
N TRP A 10 12.88 -5.55 2.21
CA TRP A 10 13.09 -6.88 1.66
C TRP A 10 13.60 -7.79 2.77
N LYS A 11 13.22 -9.07 2.76
CA LYS A 11 13.58 -10.00 3.84
C LYS A 11 14.09 -11.32 3.31
N LEU A 12 15.15 -11.84 3.95
CA LEU A 12 15.73 -13.15 3.60
C LEU A 12 14.69 -14.28 3.61
N LYS A 13 13.71 -14.23 4.53
CA LYS A 13 12.62 -15.22 4.62
C LYS A 13 11.62 -15.19 3.45
N SER A 14 11.70 -14.18 2.59
CA SER A 14 10.85 -14.02 1.41
C SER A 14 11.71 -13.46 0.26
N PRO A 15 12.70 -14.24 -0.21
CA PRO A 15 13.80 -13.73 -1.02
C PRO A 15 13.35 -13.18 -2.38
N ASN A 16 12.24 -13.67 -2.90
CA ASN A 16 11.67 -13.20 -4.17
C ASN A 16 10.74 -12.00 -4.01
N ASN A 17 10.46 -11.56 -2.78
CA ASN A 17 9.48 -10.51 -2.51
C ASN A 17 10.08 -9.32 -1.78
N TYR A 18 9.62 -8.13 -2.14
CA TYR A 18 9.79 -6.92 -1.36
C TYR A 18 8.41 -6.31 -1.07
N PHE A 19 8.36 -5.40 -0.11
CA PHE A 19 7.11 -4.97 0.49
C PHE A 19 7.08 -3.46 0.60
N LEU A 20 5.94 -2.86 0.24
CA LEU A 20 5.62 -1.48 0.57
C LEU A 20 4.72 -1.47 1.80
N PHE A 21 5.20 -0.89 2.90
CA PHE A 21 4.48 -0.80 4.17
C PHE A 21 3.82 0.55 4.34
N PHE A 22 2.62 0.49 4.91
CA PHE A 22 1.79 1.64 5.24
C PHE A 22 1.46 1.61 6.74
N ASN A 23 0.90 2.71 7.26
CA ASN A 23 0.48 2.77 8.66
C ASN A 23 -0.76 1.88 8.89
N CYS A 24 -0.63 0.86 9.74
CA CYS A 24 -1.69 -0.11 10.04
C CYS A 24 -2.93 0.50 10.73
N GLN A 25 -2.81 1.72 11.29
CA GLN A 25 -3.94 2.43 11.91
C GLN A 25 -4.83 3.15 10.88
N THR A 26 -4.45 3.11 9.60
CA THR A 26 -5.21 3.73 8.51
C THR A 26 -6.01 2.70 7.74
N LYS A 27 -7.00 3.16 6.96
CA LYS A 27 -7.78 2.32 6.05
C LYS A 27 -7.15 2.14 4.68
N LEU A 28 -5.89 2.55 4.49
CA LEU A 28 -5.20 2.53 3.19
C LEU A 28 -5.16 1.13 2.58
N ILE A 29 -4.68 0.11 3.31
CA ILE A 29 -4.58 -1.25 2.76
C ILE A 29 -5.96 -1.82 2.43
N ASP A 30 -6.96 -1.56 3.27
CA ASP A 30 -8.34 -1.99 2.99
C ASP A 30 -8.87 -1.30 1.72
N THR A 31 -8.67 0.01 1.58
CA THR A 31 -9.03 0.77 0.37
C THR A 31 -8.33 0.24 -0.88
N PHE A 32 -7.03 -0.04 -0.78
CA PHE A 32 -6.26 -0.56 -1.92
C PHE A 32 -6.75 -1.94 -2.33
N ARG A 33 -7.16 -2.78 -1.37
CA ARG A 33 -7.75 -4.08 -1.64
C ARG A 33 -9.05 -3.93 -2.42
N GLU A 34 -9.95 -3.04 -2.00
CA GLU A 34 -11.19 -2.78 -2.75
C GLU A 34 -10.93 -2.30 -4.19
N LEU A 35 -9.91 -1.47 -4.40
CA LEU A 35 -9.62 -0.88 -5.73
C LEU A 35 -8.79 -1.79 -6.65
N HIS A 36 -7.97 -2.66 -6.08
CA HIS A 36 -6.92 -3.39 -6.81
C HIS A 36 -6.85 -4.87 -6.47
N ASP A 37 -7.95 -5.45 -5.96
CA ASP A 37 -8.05 -6.90 -5.81
C ASP A 37 -7.80 -7.60 -7.16
N GLY A 38 -7.09 -8.73 -7.10
CA GLY A 38 -6.62 -9.45 -8.29
C GLY A 38 -5.50 -8.77 -9.10
N LYS A 39 -5.13 -7.51 -8.80
CA LYS A 39 -4.00 -6.79 -9.44
C LYS A 39 -2.79 -6.63 -8.53
N LEU A 40 -3.04 -6.49 -7.23
CA LEU A 40 -2.01 -6.37 -6.19
C LEU A 40 -2.22 -7.43 -5.14
N ALA A 41 -1.12 -7.93 -4.58
CA ALA A 41 -1.14 -8.82 -3.42
C ALA A 41 -0.92 -8.01 -2.14
N PHE A 42 -1.58 -8.39 -1.06
CA PHE A 42 -1.53 -7.69 0.23
C PHE A 42 -1.14 -8.63 1.37
N GLN A 43 -0.35 -8.13 2.32
CA GLN A 43 -0.01 -8.84 3.55
C GLN A 43 -0.75 -8.20 4.73
N GLY A 44 -1.79 -8.90 5.22
CA GLY A 44 -2.63 -8.41 6.31
C GLY A 44 -3.19 -7.02 6.00
N ASN A 45 -3.12 -6.12 6.98
CA ASN A 45 -3.54 -4.72 6.87
C ASN A 45 -2.35 -3.73 6.76
N ARG A 46 -1.15 -4.22 6.40
CA ARG A 46 0.07 -3.42 6.56
C ARG A 46 0.92 -3.22 5.32
N ALA A 47 0.80 -4.07 4.30
CA ALA A 47 1.69 -4.01 3.14
C ALA A 47 1.09 -4.46 1.83
N ILE A 48 1.61 -3.90 0.75
CA ILE A 48 1.55 -4.45 -0.61
C ILE A 48 2.77 -5.36 -0.79
N VAL A 49 2.56 -6.55 -1.35
CA VAL A 49 3.60 -7.54 -1.67
C VAL A 49 3.93 -7.43 -3.15
N LEU A 50 5.22 -7.33 -3.48
CA LEU A 50 5.73 -7.21 -4.84
C LEU A 50 6.82 -8.26 -5.07
N ASN A 51 6.84 -8.86 -6.26
CA ASN A 51 7.83 -9.85 -6.66
C ASN A 51 9.01 -9.17 -7.37
N LEU A 52 10.24 -9.60 -7.08
CA LEU A 52 11.48 -9.10 -7.70
C LEU A 52 11.64 -9.56 -9.16
N THR A 53 11.06 -10.70 -9.53
CA THR A 53 11.18 -11.28 -10.88
C THR A 53 10.06 -10.85 -11.82
N GLU A 54 9.07 -10.12 -11.33
CA GLU A 54 7.93 -9.65 -12.12
C GLU A 54 8.02 -8.14 -12.37
N PRO A 55 7.51 -7.63 -13.51
CA PRO A 55 7.42 -6.21 -13.74
C PRO A 55 6.59 -5.52 -12.64
N LEU A 56 7.10 -4.40 -12.12
CA LEU A 56 6.33 -3.58 -11.17
C LEU A 56 5.01 -3.13 -11.83
N PRO A 57 3.84 -3.38 -11.21
CA PRO A 57 2.56 -2.88 -11.68
C PRO A 57 2.47 -1.36 -11.42
N LYS A 58 3.13 -0.57 -12.27
CA LYS A 58 3.37 0.87 -12.06
C LYS A 58 2.11 1.67 -11.84
N ALA A 59 1.06 1.42 -12.63
CA ALA A 59 -0.19 2.18 -12.57
C ALA A 59 -0.91 2.04 -11.21
N PRO A 60 -1.27 0.84 -10.72
CA PRO A 60 -1.92 0.71 -9.41
C PRO A 60 -1.00 1.12 -8.26
N ILE A 61 0.32 0.87 -8.36
CA ILE A 61 1.26 1.35 -7.33
C ILE A 61 1.29 2.87 -7.24
N LYS A 62 1.33 3.58 -8.38
CA LYS A 62 1.28 5.05 -8.39
C LYS A 62 0.01 5.56 -7.70
N GLN A 63 -1.15 4.96 -7.99
CA GLN A 63 -2.42 5.34 -7.35
C GLN A 63 -2.40 5.11 -5.83
N CYS A 64 -1.89 3.97 -5.37
CA CYS A 64 -1.72 3.69 -3.93
C CYS A 64 -0.79 4.71 -3.25
N LEU A 65 0.33 5.04 -3.88
CA LEU A 65 1.28 6.01 -3.34
C LEU A 65 0.69 7.42 -3.29
N GLU A 66 0.00 7.85 -4.34
CA GLU A 66 -0.70 9.15 -4.37
C GLU A 66 -1.75 9.27 -3.25
N LEU A 67 -2.56 8.22 -3.06
CA LEU A 67 -3.54 8.17 -1.97
C LEU A 67 -2.88 8.20 -0.59
N ALA A 68 -1.83 7.41 -0.37
CA ALA A 68 -1.12 7.39 0.89
C ALA A 68 -0.46 8.74 1.22
N LEU A 69 0.20 9.37 0.25
CA LEU A 69 0.88 10.65 0.42
C LEU A 69 -0.09 11.82 0.61
N THR A 70 -1.31 11.72 0.06
CA THR A 70 -2.37 12.73 0.23
C THR A 70 -3.39 12.36 1.32
N TYR A 71 -3.16 11.28 2.06
CA TYR A 71 -4.14 10.69 2.98
C TYR A 71 -4.69 11.70 3.99
N GLN A 72 -3.85 12.55 4.60
CA GLN A 72 -4.33 13.48 5.63
C GLN A 72 -5.40 14.46 5.13
N GLN A 73 -5.33 14.82 3.85
CA GLN A 73 -6.32 15.69 3.21
C GLN A 73 -7.59 14.93 2.84
N ARG A 74 -7.51 13.60 2.69
CA ARG A 74 -8.56 12.75 2.12
C ARG A 74 -9.15 11.74 3.11
N LYS A 75 -8.62 11.65 4.34
CA LYS A 75 -9.03 10.66 5.36
C LYS A 75 -10.48 10.78 5.84
N HIS A 76 -11.19 11.83 5.42
CA HIS A 76 -12.61 12.05 5.69
C HIS A 76 -13.52 11.46 4.60
N LEU A 77 -12.93 11.03 3.47
CA LEU A 77 -13.68 10.45 2.36
C LEU A 77 -14.06 9.00 2.67
N PRO A 78 -15.18 8.51 2.13
CA PRO A 78 -15.54 7.10 2.21
C PRO A 78 -14.36 6.19 1.83
N LEU A 79 -14.23 5.07 2.54
CA LEU A 79 -13.14 4.09 2.45
C LEU A 79 -11.80 4.53 3.06
N LEU A 80 -11.49 5.83 3.15
CA LEU A 80 -10.22 6.33 3.73
C LEU A 80 -10.31 6.66 5.22
N GLY A 81 -11.51 6.68 5.78
CA GLY A 81 -11.77 6.95 7.20
C GLY A 81 -12.96 7.91 7.38
N ALA A 82 -13.54 7.88 8.58
CA ALA A 82 -14.39 8.92 9.14
C ALA A 82 -13.86 9.21 10.54
#